data_AF-A0A2S0XQR1-F1
#
_entry.id   AF-A0A2S0XQR1-F1
#
_cell.length_a   1.000
_cell.length_b   1.000
_cell.length_c   1.000
_cell.angle_alpha   90.00
_cell.angle_beta   90.00
_cell.angle_gamma   90.00
#
_symmetry.space_group_name_H-M   'P 1'
#
loop_
_entity.id
_entity.type
_entity.pdbx_description
1 polymer ?
#
loop_
_entity_poly.entity_id
_entity_poly.type
_entity_poly.pdbx_seq_one_letter_code
_entity_poly.pdbx_strand_id
1 'polypeptide(L)'
;MEPGQTFEVDCPFVRDPYREQDEDGVITTLTWKPGVIWEMVGPEDARARAHGVGRVRYTVVSVHNLPRPYPARVFFLRKWISPEGREFGANKLHVMTRDAFRRRCHSYQPAGADQWTELVVEDMSADEREKALGQ
;
A
#
# COMPACT_ATOMS: atom_id res chain seq x y z
N MET A 1 13.36 18.51 -2.02
CA MET A 1 13.62 17.07 -1.80
C MET A 1 14.99 17.00 -1.19
N GLU A 2 15.01 16.82 0.12
CA GLU A 2 16.22 16.83 0.94
C GLU A 2 16.27 15.53 1.75
N PRO A 3 17.47 15.04 2.11
CA PRO A 3 17.61 13.93 3.06
C PRO A 3 16.83 14.18 4.35
N GLY A 4 16.13 13.16 4.84
CA GLY A 4 15.26 13.23 6.02
C GLY A 4 13.83 13.72 5.73
N GLN A 5 13.57 14.30 4.55
CA GLN A 5 12.22 14.75 4.20
C GLN A 5 11.26 13.56 4.08
N THR A 6 10.10 13.67 4.71
CA THR A 6 9.02 12.69 4.63
C THR A 6 7.88 13.17 3.75
N PHE A 7 7.23 12.24 3.06
CA PHE A 7 6.02 12.45 2.27
C PHE A 7 5.01 11.39 2.66
N GLU A 8 3.76 11.79 2.89
CA GLU A 8 2.66 10.88 3.16
C GLU A 8 1.61 11.01 2.06
N VAL A 9 1.09 9.87 1.62
CA VAL A 9 0.04 9.82 0.60
C VAL A 9 -1.00 8.82 1.05
N ASP A 10 -2.27 9.16 0.86
CA ASP A 10 -3.36 8.25 1.14
C ASP A 10 -3.27 7.01 0.26
N CYS A 11 -3.59 5.87 0.84
CA CYS A 11 -3.45 4.55 0.24
C CYS A 11 -4.63 3.69 0.66
N PRO A 12 -5.30 2.98 -0.27
CA PRO A 12 -6.30 2.01 0.11
C PRO A 12 -5.65 0.79 0.77
N PHE A 13 -6.38 0.15 1.66
CA PHE A 13 -6.01 -1.09 2.30
C PHE A 13 -7.15 -2.09 2.25
N VAL A 14 -6.78 -3.35 2.22
CA VAL A 14 -7.68 -4.48 2.37
C VAL A 14 -7.28 -5.30 3.58
N ARG A 15 -8.28 -5.87 4.25
CA ARG A 15 -8.07 -6.98 5.18
C ARG A 15 -7.75 -8.24 4.38
N ASP A 16 -6.64 -8.88 4.73
CA ASP A 16 -6.18 -10.13 4.14
C ASP A 16 -5.93 -11.13 5.27
N PRO A 17 -6.48 -12.36 5.22
CA PRO A 17 -6.18 -13.39 6.20
C PRO A 17 -4.71 -13.78 6.10
N TYR A 18 -4.00 -13.61 7.20
CA TYR A 18 -2.62 -14.05 7.37
C TYR A 18 -2.61 -15.33 8.20
N ARG A 19 -2.04 -16.39 7.63
CA ARG A 19 -1.87 -17.67 8.31
C ARG A 19 -0.46 -17.74 8.88
N GLU A 20 -0.37 -17.87 10.19
CA GLU A 20 0.87 -18.11 10.91
C GLU A 20 0.83 -19.53 11.47
N GLN A 21 1.93 -20.27 11.36
CA GLN A 21 2.07 -21.60 11.94
C GLN A 21 3.14 -21.53 13.03
N ASP A 22 2.76 -21.90 14.24
CA ASP A 22 3.65 -22.01 15.40
C ASP A 22 3.60 -23.43 15.99
N GLU A 23 4.16 -23.61 17.19
CA GLU A 23 4.21 -24.90 17.89
C GLU A 23 2.82 -25.39 18.35
N ASP A 24 1.84 -24.48 18.50
CA ASP A 24 0.48 -24.75 18.98
C ASP A 24 -0.52 -24.97 17.84
N GLY A 25 -0.17 -24.62 16.60
CA GLY A 25 -0.95 -24.93 15.40
C GLY A 25 -0.91 -23.84 14.33
N VAL A 26 -1.93 -23.81 13.46
CA VAL A 26 -2.10 -22.75 12.46
C VAL A 26 -3.14 -21.76 12.96
N ILE A 27 -2.71 -20.53 13.19
CA ILE A 27 -3.58 -19.41 13.55
C ILE A 27 -3.81 -18.54 12.32
N THR A 28 -5.08 -18.24 12.02
CA THR A 28 -5.44 -17.27 10.98
C THR A 28 -5.83 -15.96 11.66
N THR A 29 -5.21 -14.85 11.26
CA THR A 29 -5.53 -13.50 11.75
C THR A 29 -5.74 -12.53 10.59
N LEU A 30 -6.72 -11.64 10.68
CA LEU A 30 -6.93 -10.60 9.67
C LEU A 30 -5.90 -9.48 9.81
N THR A 31 -5.15 -9.22 8.74
CA THR A 31 -4.12 -8.19 8.70
C THR A 31 -4.42 -7.13 7.65
N TRP A 32 -3.90 -5.92 7.83
CA TRP A 32 -4.00 -4.87 6.84
C TRP A 32 -2.94 -5.03 5.76
N LYS A 33 -3.35 -5.01 4.50
CA LYS A 33 -2.49 -5.06 3.32
C LYS A 33 -2.76 -3.87 2.41
N PRO A 34 -1.74 -3.11 2.00
CA PRO A 34 -1.92 -1.98 1.09
C PRO A 34 -2.37 -2.46 -0.29
N GLY A 35 -3.31 -1.75 -0.89
CA GLY A 35 -3.92 -2.08 -2.18
C GLY A 35 -5.41 -2.31 -2.07
N VAL A 36 -5.95 -3.08 -3.02
CA VAL A 36 -7.37 -3.32 -3.21
C VAL A 36 -7.64 -4.75 -3.62
N ILE A 37 -8.93 -5.09 -3.64
CA ILE A 37 -9.45 -6.29 -4.26
C ILE A 37 -10.23 -5.85 -5.50
N TRP A 38 -10.10 -6.61 -6.59
CA TRP A 38 -10.91 -6.43 -7.79
C TRP A 38 -12.09 -7.40 -7.72
N GLU A 39 -13.30 -6.86 -7.71
CA GLU A 39 -14.54 -7.63 -7.71
C GLU A 39 -15.22 -7.50 -9.07
N MET A 40 -15.59 -8.63 -9.67
CA MET A 40 -16.36 -8.64 -10.91
C MET A 40 -17.79 -8.19 -10.59
N VAL A 41 -18.23 -7.06 -11.15
CA VAL A 41 -19.60 -6.52 -11.01
C VAL A 41 -20.47 -6.82 -12.22
N GLY A 42 -19.88 -7.38 -13.28
CA GLY A 42 -20.56 -7.86 -14.49
C GLY A 42 -19.64 -8.75 -15.33
N PRO A 43 -20.12 -9.26 -16.49
CA PRO A 43 -19.33 -10.14 -17.36
C PRO A 43 -18.03 -9.52 -17.89
N GLU A 44 -17.99 -8.19 -18.05
CA GLU A 44 -16.83 -7.44 -18.56
C GLU A 44 -16.41 -6.29 -17.63
N ASP A 45 -17.07 -6.15 -16.48
CA ASP A 45 -16.82 -5.04 -15.55
C ASP A 45 -16.26 -5.55 -14.22
N ALA A 46 -15.14 -4.95 -13.81
CA ALA A 46 -14.53 -5.16 -12.51
C ALA A 46 -14.45 -3.82 -11.77
N ARG A 47 -14.79 -3.83 -10.49
CA ARG A 47 -14.66 -2.68 -9.61
C ARG A 47 -13.58 -2.95 -8.57
N ALA A 48 -12.76 -1.94 -8.34
CA ALA A 48 -11.84 -1.97 -7.20
C ALA A 48 -12.60 -1.69 -5.89
N ARG A 49 -12.32 -2.48 -4.86
CA ARG A 49 -12.85 -2.35 -3.48
C ARG A 49 -11.71 -2.28 -2.48
N ALA A 50 -11.87 -1.42 -1.47
CA ALA A 50 -10.97 -1.33 -0.33
C ALA A 50 -11.77 -1.47 0.98
N HIS A 51 -11.12 -1.99 2.02
CA HIS A 51 -11.71 -2.12 3.36
C HIS A 51 -11.41 -0.92 4.25
N GLY A 52 -10.46 -0.08 3.86
CA GLY A 52 -10.12 1.15 4.59
C GLY A 52 -9.10 2.00 3.85
N VAL A 53 -8.89 3.21 4.34
CA VAL A 53 -7.87 4.13 3.83
C VAL A 53 -6.84 4.36 4.93
N GLY A 54 -5.59 4.07 4.60
CA GLY A 54 -4.42 4.37 5.42
C GLY A 54 -3.49 5.29 4.66
N ARG A 55 -2.20 5.28 5.00
CA ARG A 55 -1.18 6.12 4.35
C ARG A 55 0.05 5.32 4.00
N VAL A 56 0.74 5.74 2.94
CA VAL A 56 2.11 5.35 2.65
C VAL A 56 3.03 6.51 3.02
N ARG A 57 4.06 6.24 3.82
CA ARG A 57 5.10 7.20 4.18
C ARG A 57 6.38 6.89 3.42
N TYR A 58 6.87 7.89 2.69
CA TYR A 58 8.16 7.85 2.01
C TYR A 58 9.14 8.75 2.75
N THR A 59 10.29 8.22 3.15
CA THR A 59 11.36 9.00 3.79
C THR A 59 12.55 9.08 2.85
N VAL A 60 12.91 10.27 2.40
CA VAL A 60 14.07 10.48 1.54
C VAL A 60 15.34 10.22 2.34
N VAL A 61 16.18 9.31 1.86
CA VAL A 61 17.49 9.00 2.46
C VAL A 61 18.57 9.85 1.80
N SER A 62 18.59 9.90 0.47
CA SER A 62 19.55 10.71 -0.28
C SER A 62 19.05 11.04 -1.69
N VAL A 63 19.58 12.11 -2.27
CA VAL A 63 19.33 12.50 -3.66
C VAL A 63 20.67 12.63 -4.37
N HIS A 64 20.84 11.85 -5.44
CA HIS A 64 22.07 11.82 -6.23
C HIS A 64 21.80 12.46 -7.60
N ASN A 65 22.46 13.59 -7.85
CA ASN A 65 22.47 14.23 -9.17
C ASN A 65 23.64 13.63 -9.96
N LEU A 66 23.34 12.91 -11.03
CA LEU A 66 24.34 12.37 -11.94
C LEU A 66 24.65 13.39 -13.03
N PRO A 67 25.84 13.35 -13.64
CA PRO A 67 26.14 14.14 -14.82
C PRO A 67 25.12 13.88 -15.93
N ARG A 68 24.81 14.92 -16.73
CA ARG A 68 23.95 14.74 -17.91
C ARG A 68 24.58 13.70 -18.86
N PRO A 69 23.77 12.85 -19.51
CA PRO A 69 22.31 12.94 -19.68
C PRO A 69 21.47 12.21 -18.60
N TYR A 70 22.08 11.72 -17.52
CA TYR A 70 21.39 10.82 -16.60
C TYR A 70 20.45 11.57 -15.62
N PRO A 71 19.21 11.07 -15.40
CA PRO A 71 18.28 11.69 -14.45
C PRO A 71 18.73 11.48 -13.01
N ALA A 72 18.48 12.48 -12.17
CA ALA A 72 18.74 12.40 -10.73
C ALA A 72 17.98 11.22 -10.09
N ARG A 73 18.61 10.55 -9.12
CA ARG A 73 18.04 9.41 -8.38
C ARG A 73 17.73 9.81 -6.96
N VAL A 74 16.60 9.32 -6.45
CA VAL A 74 16.17 9.47 -5.07
C VAL A 74 16.20 8.10 -4.43
N PHE A 75 16.96 7.98 -3.34
CA PHE A 75 16.94 6.82 -2.45
C PHE A 75 16.02 7.13 -1.30
N PHE A 76 15.12 6.21 -0.96
CA PHE A 76 14.09 6.44 0.04
C PHE A 76 13.68 5.15 0.75
N LEU A 77 13.16 5.28 1.95
CA LEU A 77 12.47 4.22 2.69
C LEU A 77 10.97 4.33 2.46
N ARG A 78 10.27 3.21 2.54
CA ARG A 78 8.80 3.16 2.44
C ARG A 78 8.22 2.41 3.63
N LYS A 79 7.23 3.03 4.27
CA LYS A 79 6.44 2.47 5.35
C LYS A 79 4.96 2.62 5.06
N TRP A 80 4.16 1.75 5.64
CA TRP A 80 2.71 1.78 5.54
C TRP A 80 2.13 2.09 6.90
N ILE A 81 1.09 2.91 6.93
CA ILE A 81 0.32 3.25 8.11
C ILE A 81 -1.07 2.69 7.83
N SER A 82 -1.50 1.71 8.62
CA SER A 82 -2.82 1.09 8.46
C SER A 82 -3.93 2.13 8.71
N PRO A 83 -5.19 1.84 8.30
CA PRO A 83 -6.34 2.65 8.67
C PRO A 83 -6.49 2.86 10.19
N GLU A 84 -5.99 1.93 11.00
CA GLU A 84 -5.97 2.01 12.47
C GLU A 84 -4.78 2.82 13.02
N GLY A 85 -3.91 3.33 12.16
CA GLY A 85 -2.73 4.12 12.54
C GLY A 85 -1.48 3.29 12.87
N ARG A 86 -1.51 1.96 12.74
CA ARG A 86 -0.33 1.11 12.99
C ARG A 86 0.65 1.20 11.83
N GLU A 87 1.91 1.52 12.12
CA GLU A 87 2.98 1.51 11.13
C GLU A 87 3.54 0.09 10.91
N PHE A 88 3.79 -0.28 9.65
CA PHE A 88 4.41 -1.56 9.28
C PHE A 88 5.18 -1.50 7.97
N GLY A 89 5.89 -2.61 7.66
CA GLY A 89 6.73 -2.77 6.48
C GLY A 89 8.22 -2.80 6.82
N ALA A 90 9.00 -3.55 6.03
CA ALA A 90 10.44 -3.67 6.23
C ALA A 90 11.20 -2.38 5.90
N ASN A 91 12.33 -2.15 6.56
CA ASN A 91 13.27 -1.07 6.23
C ASN A 91 14.05 -1.41 4.94
N LYS A 92 13.36 -1.47 3.81
CA LYS A 92 13.98 -1.69 2.50
C LYS A 92 14.32 -0.36 1.85
N LEU A 93 15.56 -0.22 1.39
CA LEU A 93 15.98 0.92 0.59
C LEU A 93 15.42 0.77 -0.83
N HIS A 94 14.69 1.79 -1.27
CA HIS A 94 14.16 1.90 -2.62
C HIS A 94 14.88 3.00 -3.40
N VAL A 95 14.91 2.89 -4.72
CA VAL A 95 15.50 3.90 -5.61
C VAL A 95 14.61 4.12 -6.84
N MET A 96 14.46 5.37 -7.26
CA MET A 96 13.85 5.72 -8.56
C MET A 96 14.35 7.07 -9.08
N THR A 97 13.93 7.47 -10.30
CA THR A 97 14.19 8.84 -10.77
C THR A 97 13.48 9.86 -9.89
N ARG A 98 14.05 11.07 -9.78
CA ARG A 98 13.42 12.18 -9.05
C ARG A 98 12.00 12.46 -9.54
N ASP A 99 11.76 12.42 -10.84
CA ASP A 99 10.44 12.70 -11.40
C ASP A 99 9.44 11.57 -11.14
N ALA A 100 9.88 10.30 -11.20
CA ALA A 100 9.03 9.18 -10.79
C ALA A 100 8.69 9.27 -9.30
N PHE A 101 9.65 9.68 -8.45
CA PHE A 101 9.43 9.84 -7.02
C PHE A 101 8.45 10.98 -6.72
N ARG A 102 8.56 12.11 -7.42
CA ARG A 102 7.60 13.22 -7.34
C ARG A 102 6.18 12.73 -7.64
N ARG A 103 5.96 12.04 -8.75
CA ARG A 103 4.64 11.48 -9.09
C ARG A 103 4.11 10.55 -8.01
N ARG A 104 4.99 9.70 -7.46
CA ARG A 104 4.64 8.75 -6.39
C ARG A 104 4.24 9.43 -5.08
N CYS A 105 4.80 10.59 -4.78
CA CYS A 105 4.43 11.37 -3.60
C CYS A 105 3.14 12.19 -3.78
N HIS A 106 2.61 12.29 -5.00
CA HIS A 106 1.35 12.99 -5.27
C HIS A 106 0.14 12.06 -5.24
N SER A 107 0.30 10.83 -5.73
CA SER A 107 -0.79 9.84 -5.72
C SER A 107 -0.24 8.44 -5.54
N TYR A 108 -0.94 7.67 -4.71
CA TYR A 108 -0.72 6.24 -4.64
C TYR A 108 -1.58 5.57 -5.70
N GLN A 109 -0.93 4.87 -6.63
CA GLN A 109 -1.57 4.10 -7.69
C GLN A 109 -1.29 2.62 -7.44
N PRO A 110 -2.23 1.86 -6.86
CA PRO A 110 -2.09 0.42 -6.86
C PRO A 110 -2.11 -0.12 -8.29
N ALA A 111 -1.50 -1.29 -8.47
CA ALA A 111 -1.32 -1.85 -9.79
C ALA A 111 -2.67 -2.09 -10.47
N GLY A 112 -2.88 -1.46 -11.63
CA GLY A 112 -4.04 -1.70 -12.48
C GLY A 112 -5.24 -0.78 -12.27
N ALA A 113 -5.21 0.23 -11.40
CA ALA A 113 -6.24 1.27 -11.40
C ALA A 113 -5.67 2.68 -11.62
N ASP A 114 -6.30 3.38 -12.57
CA ASP A 114 -5.95 4.74 -12.97
C ASP A 114 -6.33 5.79 -11.92
N GLN A 115 -7.36 5.51 -11.12
CA GLN A 115 -7.87 6.40 -10.08
C GLN A 115 -8.52 5.61 -8.94
N TRP A 116 -8.09 5.86 -7.70
CA TRP A 116 -8.60 5.20 -6.49
C TRP A 116 -9.69 6.00 -5.78
N THR A 117 -9.98 7.20 -6.29
CA THR A 117 -10.99 8.12 -5.75
C THR A 117 -12.44 7.63 -5.93
N GLU A 118 -12.69 6.60 -6.74
CA GLU A 118 -14.02 6.00 -6.94
C GLU A 118 -14.20 4.67 -6.17
N LEU A 119 -13.24 4.35 -5.28
CA LEU A 119 -13.29 3.16 -4.44
C LEU A 119 -14.55 3.13 -3.57
N VAL A 120 -15.20 1.96 -3.55
CA VAL A 120 -16.07 1.62 -2.42
C VAL A 120 -15.17 1.30 -1.25
N VAL A 121 -15.29 2.10 -0.19
CA VAL A 121 -14.71 1.78 1.11
C VAL A 121 -15.82 1.14 1.94
N GLU A 122 -15.78 -0.18 2.02
CA GLU A 122 -16.72 -0.97 2.81
C GLU A 122 -15.92 -1.79 3.79
N ASP A 123 -16.23 -1.66 5.07
CA ASP A 123 -15.66 -2.56 6.06
C ASP A 123 -16.16 -3.99 5.79
N MET A 124 -15.32 -5.00 6.07
CA MET A 124 -15.76 -6.38 6.00
C MET A 124 -16.90 -6.60 6.99
N SER A 125 -18.02 -7.16 6.52
CA SER A 125 -19.12 -7.61 7.38
C SER A 125 -18.64 -8.69 8.36
N ALA A 126 -19.38 -8.90 9.45
CA ALA A 126 -19.05 -9.93 10.43
C ALA A 126 -19.00 -11.33 9.80
N ASP A 127 -19.91 -11.63 8.89
CA ASP A 127 -19.97 -12.91 8.16
C ASP A 127 -18.77 -13.10 7.22
N GLU A 128 -18.31 -12.04 6.54
CA GLU A 128 -17.10 -12.08 5.70
C GLU A 128 -15.84 -12.28 6.56
N ARG A 129 -15.79 -11.67 7.75
CA ARG A 129 -14.69 -11.84 8.69
C ARG A 129 -14.60 -13.27 9.20
N GLU A 130 -15.73 -13.89 9.54
CA GLU A 130 -15.79 -15.28 9.99
C GLU A 130 -15.36 -16.24 8.88
N LYS A 131 -15.87 -16.06 7.66
CA LYS A 131 -15.47 -16.86 6.48
C LYS A 131 -13.99 -16.72 6.14
N ALA A 132 -13.42 -15.50 6.24
CA ALA A 132 -12.01 -15.28 5.95
C ALA A 132 -11.07 -15.92 6.98
N LEU A 133 -11.55 -16.09 8.22
CA LEU A 133 -10.80 -16.70 9.31
C LEU A 133 -10.93 -18.23 9.40
N GLY A 134 -11.89 -18.85 8.69
CA GLY A 134 -12.18 -20.29 8.82
C GLY A 134 -12.62 -21.00 7.53
N GLN A 135 -11.68 -21.76 6.93
CA GLN A 135 -11.81 -23.18 6.54
C GLN A 135 -10.42 -23.83 6.65
#